data_AF-A0AAN8IIZ6-F1
#
_entry.id   AF-A0AAN8IIZ6-F1
#
_cell.length_a   1.000
_cell.length_b   1.000
_cell.length_c   1.000
_cell.angle_alpha   90.00
_cell.angle_beta   90.00
_cell.angle_gamma   90.00
#
_symmetry.space_group_name_H-M   'P 1'
#
loop_
_entity.id
_entity.type
_entity.pdbx_description
1 polymer ?
#
loop_
_entity_poly.entity_id
_entity_poly.type
_entity_poly.pdbx_seq_one_letter_code
_entity_poly.pdbx_strand_id
1 'polypeptide(L)'
;YPSSFEQLCINYCNEKLQQLFIELVLKQEQEEYEREGIKWSKIDYFNNKIICDLVEMPRTGILSTLDDACASVGNVTDEVFLRELDKNLQSHKHYTSRGLKQSEKSIKFDEFRVTHYAGDVTYSVIGFMDKNRDTLFQDLKRLLFNSKSALLQSLFPDGSKSVTEVNRRPPTAGFLFKV
;
A
#
# COMPACT_ATOMS: atom_id res chain seq x y z
N TYR A 1 -19.66 -6.62 1.05
CA TYR A 1 -18.39 -7.37 1.04
C TYR A 1 -17.38 -6.59 1.86
N PRO A 2 -16.58 -7.23 2.73
CA PRO A 2 -15.52 -6.53 3.45
C PRO A 2 -14.51 -5.94 2.47
N SER A 3 -13.96 -4.76 2.78
CA SER A 3 -12.91 -4.13 1.98
C SER A 3 -11.67 -5.03 1.97
N SER A 4 -11.07 -5.24 0.80
CA SER A 4 -9.88 -6.08 0.61
C SER A 4 -8.66 -5.26 0.20
N PHE A 5 -7.56 -5.93 -0.14
CA PHE A 5 -6.29 -5.30 -0.56
C PHE A 5 -6.46 -4.25 -1.66
N GLU A 6 -7.31 -4.50 -2.66
CA GLU A 6 -7.58 -3.57 -3.75
C GLU A 6 -8.17 -2.25 -3.23
N GLN A 7 -9.08 -2.32 -2.25
CA GLN A 7 -9.67 -1.12 -1.64
C GLN A 7 -8.65 -0.38 -0.78
N LEU A 8 -7.71 -1.09 -0.13
CA LEU A 8 -6.60 -0.46 0.57
C LEU A 8 -5.73 0.34 -0.41
N CYS A 9 -5.38 -0.23 -1.57
CA CYS A 9 -4.62 0.46 -2.62
C CYS A 9 -5.36 1.70 -3.15
N ILE A 10 -6.67 1.58 -3.41
CA ILE A 10 -7.50 2.71 -3.86
C ILE A 10 -7.52 3.82 -2.80
N ASN A 11 -7.78 3.46 -1.54
CA ASN A 11 -7.85 4.44 -0.47
C ASN A 11 -6.50 5.09 -0.21
N TYR A 12 -5.40 4.33 -0.26
CA TYR A 12 -4.05 4.88 -0.18
C TYR A 12 -3.75 5.88 -1.30
N CYS A 13 -4.13 5.58 -2.55
CA CYS A 13 -4.01 6.52 -3.66
C CYS A 13 -4.77 7.82 -3.37
N ASN A 14 -6.01 7.72 -2.87
CA ASN A 14 -6.80 8.88 -2.49
C ASN A 14 -6.16 9.69 -1.34
N GLU A 15 -5.55 9.03 -0.34
CA GLU A 15 -4.81 9.71 0.73
C GLU A 15 -3.63 10.53 0.17
N LYS A 16 -2.88 9.97 -0.79
CA LYS A 16 -1.76 10.66 -1.45
C LYS A 16 -2.24 11.85 -2.28
N LEU A 17 -3.32 11.67 -3.03
CA LEU A 17 -3.92 12.75 -3.82
C LEU A 17 -4.45 13.87 -2.91
N GLN A 18 -5.10 13.51 -1.80
CA GLN A 18 -5.60 14.48 -0.83
C GLN A 18 -4.46 15.25 -0.15
N GLN A 19 -3.36 14.57 0.22
CA GLN A 19 -2.17 15.23 0.76
C GLN A 19 -1.59 16.25 -0.25
N LEU A 20 -1.41 15.84 -1.51
CA LEU A 20 -0.88 16.70 -2.55
C LEU A 20 -1.80 17.90 -2.82
N PHE A 21 -3.11 17.67 -2.87
CA PHE A 21 -4.10 18.72 -3.07
C PHE A 21 -4.03 19.78 -1.96
N ILE A 22 -3.99 19.35 -0.69
CA ILE A 22 -3.89 20.27 0.45
C ILE A 22 -2.59 21.08 0.40
N GLU A 23 -1.45 20.43 0.12
CA GLU A 23 -0.15 21.12 0.02
C GLU A 23 -0.15 22.17 -1.10
N LEU A 24 -0.68 21.83 -2.28
CA LEU A 24 -0.74 22.74 -3.42
C LEU A 24 -1.67 23.93 -3.15
N VAL A 25 -2.85 23.69 -2.61
CA VAL A 25 -3.82 24.75 -2.29
C VAL A 25 -3.24 25.68 -1.22
N LEU A 26 -2.69 25.15 -0.14
CA LEU A 26 -2.09 25.98 0.92
C LEU A 26 -0.93 26.83 0.41
N LYS A 27 -0.09 26.26 -0.45
CA LYS A 27 1.02 26.99 -1.08
C LYS A 27 0.50 28.12 -1.98
N GLN A 28 -0.50 27.83 -2.82
CA GLN A 28 -1.09 28.82 -3.71
C GLN A 28 -1.73 29.97 -2.93
N GLU A 29 -2.47 29.67 -1.86
CA GLU A 29 -3.07 30.70 -0.99
C GLU A 29 -2.00 31.54 -0.29
N GLN A 30 -0.92 30.92 0.20
CA GLN A 30 0.20 31.67 0.80
C GLN A 30 0.85 32.64 -0.18
N GLU A 31 1.07 32.21 -1.42
CA GLU A 31 1.65 33.05 -2.48
C GLU A 31 0.73 34.22 -2.85
N GLU A 32 -0.59 34.03 -2.84
CA GLU A 32 -1.55 35.11 -3.11
C GLU A 32 -1.62 36.12 -1.95
N TYR A 33 -1.64 35.65 -0.70
CA TYR A 33 -1.59 36.52 0.48
C TYR A 33 -0.33 37.39 0.49
N GLU A 34 0.83 36.81 0.16
CA GLU A 34 2.09 37.55 0.04
C GLU A 34 2.02 38.62 -1.05
N ARG A 35 1.43 38.28 -2.22
CA ARG A 35 1.25 39.20 -3.34
C ARG A 35 0.36 40.38 -3.00
N GLU A 36 -0.71 40.15 -2.25
CA GLU A 36 -1.63 41.20 -1.80
C GLU A 36 -1.10 41.99 -0.59
N GLY A 37 0.05 41.60 -0.03
CA GLY A 37 0.61 42.20 1.18
C GLY A 37 -0.20 41.91 2.45
N ILE A 38 -0.99 40.83 2.43
CA ILE A 38 -1.83 40.40 3.55
C ILE A 38 -1.03 39.43 4.43
N LYS A 39 -1.10 39.63 5.75
CA LYS A 39 -0.42 38.75 6.71
C LYS A 39 -1.06 37.36 6.73
N TRP A 40 -0.27 36.33 6.44
CA TRP A 40 -0.69 34.93 6.57
C TRP A 40 -1.02 34.56 8.02
N SER A 41 -2.14 33.87 8.21
CA SER A 41 -2.51 33.20 9.45
C SER A 41 -2.44 31.69 9.24
N LYS A 42 -1.78 30.97 10.18
CA LYS A 42 -1.70 29.51 10.10
C LYS A 42 -3.10 28.90 10.13
N ILE A 43 -3.41 28.10 9.11
CA ILE A 43 -4.63 27.31 9.02
C ILE A 43 -4.36 25.92 9.58
N ASP A 44 -5.21 25.46 10.48
CA ASP A 44 -5.19 24.08 10.96
C ASP A 44 -5.92 23.17 9.97
N TYR A 45 -5.25 22.09 9.55
CA TYR A 45 -5.80 21.11 8.63
C TYR A 45 -5.35 19.70 9.06
N PHE A 46 -6.07 18.69 8.59
CA PHE A 46 -5.66 17.30 8.81
C PHE A 46 -4.51 16.92 7.87
N ASN A 47 -3.39 16.50 8.42
CA ASN A 47 -2.22 16.11 7.64
C ASN A 47 -2.32 14.62 7.24
N ASN A 48 -2.80 14.35 6.02
CA ASN A 48 -2.94 13.00 5.46
C ASN A 48 -1.62 12.23 5.36
N LYS A 49 -0.47 12.90 5.43
CA LYS A 49 0.85 12.25 5.44
C LYS A 49 0.96 11.17 6.53
N ILE A 50 0.34 11.36 7.69
CA ILE A 50 0.40 10.36 8.77
C ILE A 50 -0.23 9.02 8.34
N ILE A 51 -1.27 9.07 7.51
CA ILE A 51 -1.95 7.88 6.98
C ILE A 51 -1.18 7.31 5.79
N CYS A 52 -0.62 8.18 4.95
CA CYS A 52 0.28 7.75 3.88
C CYS A 52 1.47 6.97 4.45
N ASP A 53 2.13 7.51 5.50
CA ASP A 53 3.26 6.90 6.18
C ASP A 53 2.85 5.57 6.85
N LEU A 54 1.68 5.50 7.48
CA LEU A 54 1.14 4.25 8.02
C LEU A 54 1.12 3.11 6.97
N VAL A 55 0.77 3.45 5.72
CA VAL A 55 0.68 2.47 4.63
C VAL A 55 2.06 2.20 3.99
N GLU A 56 2.81 3.27 3.69
CA GLU A 56 3.96 3.22 2.78
C GLU A 56 5.33 3.19 3.47
N MET A 57 5.40 3.46 4.77
CA MET A 57 6.68 3.64 5.46
C MET A 57 7.54 2.38 5.35
N PRO A 58 8.81 2.51 4.94
CA PRO A 58 9.70 1.34 4.84
C PRO A 58 9.86 0.64 6.20
N ARG A 59 9.89 -0.70 6.17
CA ARG A 59 10.06 -1.61 7.32
C ARG A 59 8.94 -1.63 8.36
N THR A 60 8.15 -0.57 8.49
CA THR A 60 7.11 -0.48 9.54
C THR A 60 5.71 -0.28 8.99
N GLY A 61 5.56 0.15 7.73
CA GLY A 61 4.27 0.39 7.11
C GLY A 61 3.60 -0.90 6.64
N ILE A 62 2.28 -0.82 6.41
CA ILE A 62 1.44 -1.97 6.04
C ILE A 62 1.99 -2.72 4.82
N LEU A 63 2.33 -2.00 3.74
CA LEU A 63 2.82 -2.62 2.51
C LEU A 63 4.17 -3.32 2.72
N SER A 64 5.08 -2.70 3.47
CA SER A 64 6.38 -3.31 3.76
C SER A 64 6.27 -4.58 4.60
N THR A 65 5.35 -4.59 5.57
CA THR A 65 5.08 -5.79 6.38
C THR A 65 4.45 -6.90 5.53
N LEU A 66 3.59 -6.54 4.58
CA LEU A 66 2.99 -7.50 3.63
C LEU A 66 4.03 -8.08 2.67
N ASP A 67 4.97 -7.27 2.20
CA ASP A 67 6.06 -7.71 1.34
C ASP A 67 7.00 -8.68 2.07
N ASP A 68 7.36 -8.35 3.31
CA ASP A 68 8.19 -9.22 4.16
C ASP A 68 7.48 -10.55 4.46
N ALA A 69 6.18 -10.52 4.74
CA ALA A 69 5.36 -11.72 4.92
C ALA A 69 5.33 -12.59 3.66
N CYS A 70 5.18 -11.97 2.47
CA CYS A 70 5.16 -12.68 1.19
C CYS A 70 6.53 -13.28 0.82
N ALA A 71 7.63 -12.62 1.21
CA ALA A 71 9.00 -13.03 0.90
C ALA A 71 9.59 -14.09 1.86
N SER A 72 8.91 -14.34 2.98
CA SER A 72 9.32 -15.33 3.99
C SER A 72 9.35 -16.75 3.45
N VAL A 73 10.34 -17.53 3.90
CA VAL A 73 10.60 -18.92 3.43
C VAL A 73 9.72 -19.96 4.15
N GLY A 74 8.83 -19.52 5.06
CA GLY A 74 7.91 -20.38 5.81
C GLY A 74 6.45 -20.25 5.36
N ASN A 75 5.57 -21.11 5.91
CA ASN A 75 4.12 -21.02 5.76
C ASN A 75 3.55 -19.85 6.59
N VAL A 76 3.84 -18.63 6.15
CA VAL A 76 3.23 -17.41 6.68
C VAL A 76 1.81 -17.31 6.09
N THR A 77 0.83 -17.13 6.97
CA THR A 77 -0.59 -16.96 6.61
C THR A 77 -1.03 -15.51 6.80
N ASP A 78 -2.21 -15.16 6.27
CA ASP A 78 -2.78 -13.81 6.43
C ASP A 78 -2.94 -13.42 7.91
N GLU A 79 -3.22 -14.38 8.81
CA GLU A 79 -3.31 -14.14 10.25
C GLU A 79 -1.94 -13.92 10.91
N VAL A 80 -0.86 -14.49 10.36
CA VAL A 80 0.50 -14.16 10.80
C VAL A 80 0.83 -12.73 10.37
N PHE A 81 0.48 -12.35 9.15
CA PHE A 81 0.62 -10.98 8.65
C PHE A 81 -0.12 -9.97 9.55
N LEU A 82 -1.38 -10.23 9.90
CA LEU A 82 -2.15 -9.36 10.79
C LEU A 82 -1.50 -9.20 12.17
N ARG A 83 -0.95 -10.28 12.74
CA ARG A 83 -0.24 -10.21 14.02
C ARG A 83 1.04 -9.36 13.95
N GLU A 84 1.75 -9.41 12.83
CA GLU A 84 2.93 -8.57 12.64
C GLU A 84 2.56 -7.10 12.44
N LEU A 85 1.44 -6.82 11.74
CA LEU A 85 0.87 -5.46 11.70
C LEU A 85 0.53 -4.96 13.10
N ASP A 86 -0.17 -5.77 13.91
CA ASP A 86 -0.52 -5.41 15.29
C ASP A 86 0.72 -5.06 16.11
N LYS A 87 1.77 -5.89 16.01
CA LYS A 87 3.04 -5.65 16.70
C LYS A 87 3.71 -4.34 16.28
N ASN A 88 3.75 -4.07 14.97
CA ASN A 88 4.44 -2.90 14.41
C ASN A 88 3.66 -1.59 14.57
N LEU A 89 2.31 -1.66 14.55
CA LEU A 89 1.42 -0.50 14.44
C LEU A 89 0.54 -0.27 15.67
N GLN A 90 0.67 -1.06 16.75
CA GLN A 90 -0.12 -0.92 17.98
C GLN A 90 -0.19 0.49 18.58
N SER A 91 0.88 1.29 18.43
CA SER A 91 0.94 2.65 18.96
C SER A 91 0.42 3.72 17.98
N HIS A 92 0.09 3.34 16.75
CA HIS A 92 -0.35 4.27 15.72
C HIS A 92 -1.83 4.61 15.88
N LYS A 93 -2.15 5.90 16.05
CA LYS A 93 -3.52 6.37 16.34
C LYS A 93 -4.57 6.01 15.28
N HIS A 94 -4.14 5.88 14.02
CA HIS A 94 -5.01 5.56 12.90
C HIS A 94 -5.06 4.06 12.56
N TYR A 95 -4.47 3.20 13.39
CA TYR A 95 -4.51 1.75 13.21
C TYR A 95 -5.18 1.09 14.41
N THR A 96 -6.07 0.13 14.15
CA THR A 96 -6.60 -0.73 15.20
C THR A 96 -7.03 -2.07 14.63
N SER A 97 -7.13 -3.08 15.47
CA SER A 97 -7.59 -4.42 15.12
C SER A 97 -8.30 -5.05 16.30
N ARG A 98 -8.96 -6.18 16.05
CA ARG A 98 -9.56 -6.99 17.11
C ARG A 98 -8.53 -7.56 18.08
N GLY A 99 -7.29 -7.80 17.62
CA GLY A 99 -6.18 -8.27 18.46
C GLY A 99 -5.75 -7.23 19.50
N LEU A 100 -5.74 -5.95 19.11
CA LEU A 100 -5.38 -4.84 20.00
C LEU A 100 -6.52 -4.41 20.93
N LYS A 101 -7.77 -4.49 20.46
CA LYS A 101 -8.97 -4.09 21.23
C LYS A 101 -10.00 -5.22 21.25
N GLN A 102 -9.79 -6.19 22.14
CA GLN A 102 -10.66 -7.37 22.27
C GLN A 102 -12.10 -7.06 22.68
N SER A 103 -12.39 -5.87 23.20
CA SER A 103 -13.75 -5.42 23.51
C SER A 103 -14.53 -4.94 22.27
N GLU A 104 -13.86 -4.52 21.20
CA GLU A 104 -14.46 -3.88 20.03
C GLU A 104 -15.04 -4.89 19.04
N LYS A 105 -16.31 -5.27 19.23
CA LYS A 105 -16.96 -6.37 18.45
C LYS A 105 -17.28 -6.00 17.00
N SER A 106 -17.12 -4.73 16.62
CA SER A 106 -17.33 -4.26 15.25
C SER A 106 -16.23 -4.65 14.27
N ILE A 107 -15.08 -5.12 14.77
CA ILE A 107 -13.94 -5.60 13.97
C ILE A 107 -13.80 -7.10 14.22
N LYS A 108 -13.71 -7.91 13.16
CA LYS A 108 -13.48 -9.35 13.28
C LYS A 108 -12.00 -9.68 13.52
N PHE A 109 -11.71 -10.93 13.87
CA PHE A 109 -10.35 -11.38 14.18
C PHE A 109 -9.41 -11.39 12.97
N ASP A 110 -9.97 -11.47 11.77
CA ASP A 110 -9.31 -11.43 10.47
C ASP A 110 -9.36 -10.02 9.85
N GLU A 111 -9.62 -8.99 10.65
CA GLU A 111 -9.80 -7.62 10.17
C GLU A 111 -8.93 -6.63 10.95
N PHE A 112 -8.44 -5.62 10.24
CA PHE A 112 -7.87 -4.40 10.81
C PHE A 112 -8.64 -3.18 10.30
N ARG A 113 -8.53 -2.05 10.98
CA ARG A 113 -9.17 -0.79 10.61
C ARG A 113 -8.13 0.30 10.49
N VAL A 114 -8.28 1.10 9.45
CA VAL A 114 -7.54 2.36 9.28
C VAL A 114 -8.53 3.51 9.36
N THR A 115 -8.20 4.52 10.15
CA THR A 115 -8.95 5.77 10.23
C THR A 115 -8.43 6.72 9.16
N HIS A 116 -9.10 6.71 8.00
CA HIS A 116 -8.83 7.57 6.84
C HIS A 116 -9.30 9.01 7.05
N TYR A 117 -8.86 9.94 6.20
CA TYR A 117 -9.41 11.30 6.22
C TYR A 117 -10.93 11.34 5.97
N ALA A 118 -11.43 10.38 5.19
CA ALA A 118 -12.84 10.22 4.85
C ALA A 118 -13.63 9.34 5.85
N GLY A 119 -12.98 8.86 6.92
CA GLY A 119 -13.57 8.05 7.97
C GLY A 119 -12.94 6.66 8.14
N ASP A 120 -13.52 5.86 9.01
CA ASP A 120 -13.01 4.53 9.35
C ASP A 120 -13.32 3.51 8.25
N VAL A 121 -12.29 2.77 7.81
CA VAL A 121 -12.45 1.65 6.88
C VAL A 121 -11.84 0.39 7.50
N THR A 122 -12.64 -0.67 7.56
CA THR A 122 -12.22 -2.00 8.03
C THR A 122 -11.89 -2.89 6.85
N TYR A 123 -10.70 -3.49 6.88
CA TYR A 123 -10.16 -4.37 5.84
C TYR A 123 -10.02 -5.80 6.38
N SER A 124 -10.48 -6.78 5.62
CA SER A 124 -10.25 -8.20 5.93
C SER A 124 -8.92 -8.63 5.33
N VAL A 125 -8.03 -9.24 6.13
CA VAL A 125 -6.73 -9.72 5.67
C VAL A 125 -6.81 -10.94 4.77
N ILE A 126 -7.98 -11.58 4.66
CA ILE A 126 -8.15 -12.80 3.87
C ILE A 126 -7.76 -12.55 2.41
N GLY A 127 -6.77 -13.31 1.93
CA GLY A 127 -6.25 -13.25 0.57
C GLY A 127 -5.36 -12.03 0.30
N PHE A 128 -4.95 -11.25 1.31
CA PHE A 128 -4.03 -10.14 1.12
C PHE A 128 -2.70 -10.61 0.56
N MET A 129 -2.14 -11.68 1.13
CA MET A 129 -0.85 -12.20 0.68
C MET A 129 -0.91 -12.73 -0.75
N ASP A 130 -1.97 -13.45 -1.12
CA ASP A 130 -2.14 -13.98 -2.47
C ASP A 130 -2.28 -12.86 -3.49
N LYS A 131 -3.04 -11.80 -3.17
CA LYS A 131 -3.19 -10.62 -4.02
C LYS A 131 -1.91 -9.80 -4.13
N ASN A 132 -1.04 -9.83 -3.11
CA ASN A 132 0.25 -9.15 -3.15
C ASN A 132 1.33 -9.94 -3.90
N ARG A 133 1.20 -11.27 -3.96
CA ARG A 133 2.08 -12.18 -4.72
C ARG A 133 1.79 -12.09 -6.22
N ASP A 134 2.01 -10.91 -6.80
CA ASP A 134 1.93 -10.67 -8.26
C ASP A 134 3.22 -11.10 -8.98
N THR A 135 3.63 -12.35 -8.71
CA THR A 135 4.90 -12.87 -9.19
C THR A 135 4.77 -13.45 -10.60
N LEU A 136 5.08 -12.63 -11.60
CA LEU A 136 5.33 -13.14 -12.96
C LEU A 136 6.81 -13.58 -13.09
N PHE A 137 7.03 -14.88 -12.96
CA PHE A 137 8.37 -15.48 -13.09
C PHE A 137 8.99 -15.23 -14.46
N GLN A 138 10.32 -15.08 -14.49
CA GLN A 138 11.06 -14.81 -15.72
C GLN A 138 10.90 -15.91 -16.77
N ASP A 139 10.76 -17.17 -16.36
CA ASP A 139 10.60 -18.28 -17.30
C ASP A 139 9.26 -18.24 -18.04
N LEU A 140 8.19 -17.74 -17.39
CA LEU A 140 6.92 -17.46 -18.06
C LEU A 140 7.08 -16.31 -19.06
N LYS A 141 7.80 -15.24 -18.71
CA LYS A 141 8.09 -14.13 -19.64
C LYS A 141 8.87 -14.62 -20.86
N ARG A 142 9.86 -15.51 -20.67
CA ARG A 142 10.61 -16.16 -21.75
C ARG A 142 9.74 -17.02 -22.63
N LEU A 143 8.87 -17.84 -22.04
CA LEU A 143 7.94 -18.69 -22.78
C LEU A 143 7.05 -17.84 -23.69
N LEU A 144 6.48 -16.76 -23.16
CA LEU A 144 5.60 -15.86 -23.89
C LEU A 144 6.35 -15.09 -24.98
N PHE A 145 7.58 -14.65 -24.71
CA PHE A 145 8.46 -14.03 -25.71
C PHE A 145 8.83 -14.99 -26.84
N ASN A 146 9.08 -16.27 -26.58
CA ASN A 146 9.39 -17.24 -27.63
C ASN A 146 8.15 -17.82 -28.34
N SER A 147 6.96 -17.29 -28.05
CA SER A 147 5.73 -17.66 -28.76
C SER A 147 5.80 -17.26 -30.23
N LYS A 148 5.06 -17.97 -31.09
CA LYS A 148 4.92 -17.61 -32.52
C LYS A 148 4.05 -16.36 -32.74
N SER A 149 3.33 -15.90 -31.72
CA SER A 149 2.49 -14.70 -31.80
C SER A 149 3.33 -13.43 -31.65
N ALA A 150 3.33 -12.59 -32.68
CA ALA A 150 4.00 -11.29 -32.65
C ALA A 150 3.47 -10.37 -31.52
N LEU A 151 2.18 -10.48 -31.19
CA LEU A 151 1.59 -9.75 -30.08
C LEU A 151 2.22 -10.17 -28.74
N LEU A 152 2.33 -11.48 -28.48
CA LEU A 152 2.92 -11.97 -27.23
C LEU A 152 4.40 -11.62 -27.12
N GLN A 153 5.14 -11.69 -28.23
CA GLN A 153 6.51 -11.18 -28.29
C GLN A 153 6.61 -9.71 -27.85
N SER A 154 5.74 -8.84 -28.38
CA SER A 154 5.75 -7.41 -28.06
C SER A 154 5.33 -7.07 -26.63
N LEU A 155 4.50 -7.92 -26.00
CA LEU A 155 4.04 -7.71 -24.62
C LEU A 155 5.08 -8.14 -23.57
N PHE A 156 6.01 -9.02 -23.92
CA PHE A 156 6.99 -9.59 -22.99
C PHE A 156 8.44 -9.41 -23.47
N PRO A 157 8.90 -8.18 -23.80
CA PRO A 157 10.25 -7.94 -24.32
C PRO A 157 11.34 -8.36 -23.33
N ASP A 158 11.05 -8.30 -22.01
CA ASP A 158 11.94 -8.77 -20.95
C ASP A 158 12.29 -10.27 -21.06
N GLY A 159 11.48 -11.06 -21.78
CA GLY A 159 11.77 -12.46 -22.04
C GLY A 159 13.03 -12.68 -22.87
N SER A 160 13.57 -11.66 -23.56
CA SER A 160 14.84 -11.76 -24.29
C SER A 160 16.08 -11.69 -23.39
N LYS A 161 15.93 -11.29 -22.11
CA LYS A 161 17.06 -11.07 -21.17
C LYS A 161 17.70 -12.39 -20.72
N SER A 162 19.02 -12.38 -20.56
CA SER A 162 19.82 -13.55 -20.18
C SER A 162 19.45 -14.05 -18.78
N VAL A 163 19.51 -15.37 -18.55
CA VAL A 163 19.27 -16.02 -17.22
C VAL A 163 20.12 -15.39 -16.12
N THR A 164 21.34 -14.96 -16.47
CA THR A 164 22.29 -14.34 -15.55
C THR A 164 21.92 -12.93 -15.10
N GLU A 165 21.04 -12.22 -15.83
CA GLU A 165 20.70 -10.81 -15.57
C GLU A 165 19.44 -10.63 -14.70
N VAL A 166 18.61 -11.66 -14.56
CA VAL A 166 17.23 -11.53 -14.06
C VAL A 166 16.95 -12.22 -12.73
N ASN A 167 18.00 -12.62 -11.99
CA ASN A 167 17.88 -13.28 -10.68
C ASN A 167 17.31 -12.40 -9.55
N ARG A 168 16.80 -11.19 -9.85
CA ARG A 168 16.13 -10.36 -8.85
C ARG A 168 14.71 -10.90 -8.65
N ARG A 169 14.31 -11.08 -7.38
CA ARG A 169 12.93 -11.44 -7.06
C ARG A 169 11.99 -10.42 -7.69
N PRO A 170 10.91 -10.88 -8.34
CA PRO A 170 9.93 -9.98 -8.91
C PRO A 170 9.31 -9.12 -7.80
N PRO A 171 9.01 -7.84 -8.08
CA PRO A 171 8.36 -6.97 -7.12
C PRO A 171 6.97 -7.49 -6.77
N THR A 172 6.48 -7.17 -5.58
CA THR A 172 5.11 -7.43 -5.15
C THR A 172 4.15 -6.40 -5.73
N ALA A 173 2.85 -6.69 -5.72
CA ALA A 173 1.83 -5.73 -6.15
C ALA A 173 1.90 -4.44 -5.32
N GLY A 174 2.03 -4.55 -3.99
CA GLY A 174 2.15 -3.43 -3.07
C GLY A 174 3.37 -2.55 -3.37
N PHE A 175 4.51 -3.14 -3.72
CA PHE A 175 5.66 -2.39 -4.18
C PHE A 175 5.36 -1.64 -5.49
N LEU A 176 4.74 -2.29 -6.47
CA LEU A 176 4.39 -1.67 -7.76
C LEU A 176 3.40 -0.51 -7.61
N PHE A 177 2.43 -0.63 -6.71
CA PHE A 177 1.45 0.44 -6.43
C PHE A 177 2.04 1.63 -5.67
N LYS A 178 3.17 1.45 -5.00
CA LYS A 178 3.86 2.53 -4.26
C LYS A 178 4.70 3.42 -5.18
N VAL A 179 5.21 2.87 -6.29
CA VAL A 179 6.14 3.54 -7.23
C VAL A 179 5.41 4.58 -8.07
#